data_AF-A0A6N2YE37-F1
#
_entry.id   AF-A0A6N2YE37-F1
#
_cell.length_a   1.000
_cell.length_b   1.000
_cell.length_c   1.000
_cell.angle_alpha   90.00
_cell.angle_beta   90.00
_cell.angle_gamma   90.00
#
_symmetry.space_group_name_H-M   'P 1'
#
loop_
_entity.id
_entity.type
_entity.pdbx_description
1 polymer ?
#
loop_
_entity_poly.entity_id
_entity_poly.type
_entity_poly.pdbx_seq_one_letter_code
_entity_poly.pdbx_strand_id
1 'polypeptide(L)'
;MYIRNKSGLIQECHNEDVIRTCQKDIEHFTVAENRESLTAKEAVNKPEEKPELKKMKVDELRAMAKERGIEGAASLNKEELLAVLKG
;
A
#
# COMPACT_ATOMS: atom_id res chain seq x y z
N MET A 1 -5.97 -21.59 -11.94
CA MET A 1 -6.15 -20.31 -11.22
C MET A 1 -4.98 -20.07 -10.29
N TYR A 2 -4.74 -18.84 -9.87
CA TYR A 2 -3.73 -18.51 -8.87
C TYR A 2 -4.41 -18.08 -7.57
N ILE A 3 -3.88 -18.53 -6.44
CA ILE A 3 -4.37 -18.23 -5.11
C ILE A 3 -3.24 -17.60 -4.32
N ARG A 4 -3.44 -16.38 -3.83
CA ARG A 4 -2.53 -15.70 -2.91
C ARG A 4 -3.05 -15.88 -1.49
N ASN A 5 -2.22 -16.34 -0.57
CA ASN A 5 -2.58 -16.39 0.84
C ASN A 5 -2.29 -15.04 1.55
N LYS A 6 -2.77 -14.89 2.78
CA LYS A 6 -2.51 -13.72 3.63
C LYS A 6 -1.02 -13.40 3.87
N SER A 7 -0.15 -14.40 3.73
CA SER A 7 1.30 -14.24 3.86
C SER A 7 1.95 -13.74 2.56
N GLY A 8 1.18 -13.56 1.49
CA GLY A 8 1.67 -13.11 0.18
C GLY A 8 2.19 -14.24 -0.72
N LEU A 9 2.13 -15.50 -0.31
CA LEU A 9 2.52 -16.63 -1.14
C LEU A 9 1.46 -16.87 -2.21
N ILE A 10 1.89 -16.84 -3.47
CA ILE A 10 1.04 -17.13 -4.63
C ILE A 10 1.30 -18.57 -5.07
N GLN A 11 0.24 -19.38 -5.11
CA GLN A 11 0.28 -20.75 -5.57
C GLN A 11 -0.71 -20.95 -6.72
N GLU A 12 -0.32 -21.74 -7.71
CA GLU A 12 -1.21 -22.18 -8.78
C GLU A 12 -2.08 -23.34 -8.27
N CYS A 13 -3.39 -23.22 -8.47
CA CYS A 13 -4.36 -24.23 -8.10
C CYS A 13 -5.35 -24.44 -9.24
N HIS A 14 -5.60 -25.71 -9.55
CA HIS A 14 -6.56 -26.16 -10.58
C HIS A 14 -7.71 -26.96 -10.00
N ASN A 15 -7.72 -27.18 -8.67
CA ASN A 15 -8.81 -27.90 -8.02
C ASN A 15 -10.00 -26.96 -7.79
N GLU A 16 -11.11 -27.23 -8.46
CA GLU A 16 -12.32 -26.38 -8.45
C GLU A 16 -12.89 -26.19 -7.05
N ASP A 17 -12.90 -27.22 -6.20
CA ASP A 17 -13.38 -27.12 -4.82
C ASP A 17 -12.52 -26.18 -3.95
N VAL A 18 -11.19 -26.25 -4.15
CA VAL A 18 -10.24 -25.39 -3.45
C VAL A 18 -10.38 -23.95 -3.93
N ILE A 19 -10.50 -23.75 -5.23
CA ILE A 19 -10.71 -22.42 -5.84
C ILE A 19 -12.00 -21.79 -5.30
N ARG A 20 -13.12 -22.55 -5.27
CA ARG A 20 -14.40 -22.09 -4.75
C ARG A 20 -14.33 -21.74 -3.27
N THR A 21 -13.59 -22.52 -2.48
CA THR A 21 -13.39 -22.25 -1.06
C THR A 21 -12.60 -20.95 -0.85
N CYS A 22 -11.48 -20.79 -1.56
CA CYS A 22 -10.67 -19.56 -1.49
C CYS A 22 -11.37 -18.33 -2.09
N GLN A 23 -12.29 -18.50 -3.04
CA GLN A 23 -13.12 -17.40 -3.56
C GLN A 23 -14.13 -16.90 -2.53
N LYS A 24 -14.61 -17.77 -1.63
CA LYS A 24 -15.48 -17.38 -0.52
C LYS A 24 -14.69 -16.72 0.61
N ASP A 25 -13.49 -17.21 0.86
CA ASP A 25 -12.59 -16.71 1.90
C ASP A 25 -11.70 -15.57 1.36
N ILE A 26 -12.33 -14.45 1.01
CA ILE A 26 -11.66 -13.25 0.49
C ILE A 26 -10.79 -12.53 1.56
N GLU A 27 -11.00 -12.86 2.83
CA GLU A 27 -10.27 -12.27 3.95
C GLU A 27 -8.87 -12.90 4.11
N HIS A 28 -8.73 -14.20 3.85
CA HIS A 28 -7.45 -14.90 3.97
C HIS A 28 -6.81 -15.23 2.62
N PHE A 29 -7.60 -15.28 1.54
CA PHE A 29 -7.13 -15.67 0.22
C PHE A 29 -7.62 -14.73 -0.88
N THR A 30 -6.78 -14.50 -1.89
CA THR A 30 -7.16 -13.79 -3.10
C THR A 30 -6.95 -14.71 -4.29
N VAL A 31 -8.01 -14.94 -5.06
CA VAL A 31 -7.98 -15.78 -6.26
C VAL A 31 -7.95 -14.90 -7.50
N ALA A 32 -7.09 -15.22 -8.46
CA ALA A 32 -7.02 -14.56 -9.76
C ALA A 32 -6.75 -15.55 -10.89
N GLU A 33 -7.02 -15.13 -12.13
CA GLU A 33 -6.77 -15.93 -13.32
C GLU A 33 -5.29 -15.98 -13.69
N ASN A 34 -4.54 -14.91 -13.39
CA ASN A 34 -3.12 -14.76 -13.67
C ASN A 34 -2.33 -14.28 -12.43
N ARG A 35 -1.08 -14.72 -12.31
CA ARG A 35 -0.18 -14.37 -11.20
C ARG A 35 0.03 -12.86 -11.07
N GLU A 36 0.12 -12.14 -12.18
CA GLU A 36 0.38 -10.69 -12.19
C GLU A 36 -0.74 -9.90 -11.50
N SER A 37 -2.00 -10.34 -11.61
CA SER A 37 -3.12 -9.69 -10.91
C SER A 37 -3.02 -9.79 -9.38
N LEU A 38 -2.35 -10.83 -8.86
CA LEU A 38 -2.12 -11.01 -7.43
C LEU A 38 -0.93 -10.19 -6.92
N THR A 39 0.10 -10.03 -7.76
CA THR A 39 1.29 -9.21 -7.48
C THR A 39 1.00 -7.71 -7.66
N ALA A 40 0.14 -7.34 -8.61
CA ALA A 40 -0.23 -5.94 -8.88
C ALA A 40 -1.04 -5.31 -7.74
N LYS A 41 -1.76 -6.11 -6.94
CA LYS A 41 -2.40 -5.65 -5.70
C LYS A 41 -1.40 -5.23 -4.61
N GLU A 42 -0.12 -5.59 -4.69
CA GLU A 42 0.93 -5.01 -3.82
C GLU A 42 1.44 -3.65 -4.34
N ALA A 43 1.31 -3.37 -5.65
CA ALA A 43 1.59 -2.05 -6.21
C ALA A 43 0.41 -1.07 -6.07
N VAL A 44 -0.79 -1.58 -5.75
CA VAL A 44 -2.01 -0.80 -5.45
C VAL A 44 -2.51 -1.16 -4.05
N ASN A 45 -1.64 -1.01 -3.04
CA ASN A 45 -2.08 -0.65 -1.70
C ASN A 45 -1.80 0.86 -1.54
N LYS A 46 -2.58 1.65 -2.26
CA LYS A 46 -2.92 3.00 -1.83
C LYS A 46 -4.25 2.86 -1.10
N PRO A 47 -4.25 2.68 0.23
CA PRO A 47 -5.48 2.90 0.97
C PRO A 47 -5.87 4.37 0.76
N GLU A 48 -6.99 4.60 0.08
CA GLU A 48 -7.74 5.83 0.16
C GLU A 48 -8.34 5.95 1.57
N GLU A 49 -7.49 6.16 2.57
CA GLU A 49 -7.87 6.73 3.86
C GLU A 49 -6.74 7.67 4.31
N LYS A 50 -7.04 8.97 4.28
CA LYS A 50 -6.25 10.05 4.90
C LYS A 50 -5.94 9.66 6.36
N PRO A 51 -4.74 9.91 6.96
CA PRO A 51 -3.62 10.74 6.53
C PRO A 51 -2.28 9.96 6.55
N GLU A 52 -1.87 9.41 5.41
CA GLU A 52 -0.58 8.72 5.22
C GLU A 52 0.65 9.63 5.30
N LEU A 53 0.47 10.93 5.57
CA LEU A 53 1.61 11.82 5.80
C LEU A 53 2.44 11.33 7.02
N LYS A 54 1.84 10.62 8.00
CA LYS A 54 2.58 10.03 9.14
C LYS A 54 3.46 8.84 8.77
N LYS A 55 3.29 8.19 7.62
CA LYS A 55 4.16 7.08 7.17
C LYS A 55 5.20 7.50 6.14
N MET A 56 5.05 8.66 5.53
CA MET A 56 6.12 9.24 4.69
C MET A 56 7.36 9.55 5.53
N LYS A 57 8.53 9.25 4.96
CA LYS A 57 9.81 9.60 5.56
C LYS A 57 9.92 11.11 5.71
N VAL A 58 10.64 11.53 6.74
CA VAL A 58 10.93 12.95 6.98
C VAL A 58 11.63 13.56 5.77
N ASP A 59 12.47 12.80 5.07
CA ASP A 59 13.11 13.22 3.81
C ASP A 59 12.12 13.65 2.72
N GLU A 60 11.04 12.89 2.51
CA GLU A 60 10.01 13.22 1.50
C GLU A 60 9.19 14.45 1.93
N LEU A 61 8.84 14.54 3.22
CA LEU A 61 8.15 15.71 3.76
C LEU A 61 9.03 16.97 3.65
N ARG A 62 10.34 16.84 3.86
CA ARG A 62 11.32 17.92 3.68
C ARG A 62 11.43 18.35 2.23
N ALA A 63 11.49 17.39 1.31
CA ALA A 63 11.55 17.69 -0.11
C ALA A 63 10.30 18.46 -0.56
N MET A 64 9.12 17.97 -0.21
CA MET A 64 7.84 18.65 -0.51
C MET A 64 7.77 20.04 0.11
N ALA A 65 8.22 20.21 1.36
CA ALA A 65 8.18 21.50 2.02
C ALA A 65 9.18 22.50 1.39
N LYS A 66 10.37 22.03 1.01
CA LYS A 66 11.36 22.83 0.29
C LYS A 66 10.86 23.26 -1.10
N GLU A 67 10.19 22.37 -1.83
CA GLU A 67 9.57 22.68 -3.13
C GLU A 67 8.41 23.67 -3.02
N ARG A 68 7.67 23.64 -1.92
CA ARG A 68 6.63 24.64 -1.60
C ARG A 68 7.20 26.00 -1.19
N GLY A 69 8.52 26.14 -1.09
CA GLY A 69 9.18 27.37 -0.66
C GLY A 69 9.15 27.59 0.85
N ILE A 70 8.95 26.54 1.65
CA ILE A 70 8.99 26.63 3.12
C ILE A 70 10.45 26.65 3.56
N GLU A 71 10.97 27.85 3.77
CA GLU A 71 12.29 28.07 4.35
C GLU A 71 12.33 27.55 5.78
N GLY A 72 13.36 26.76 6.12
CA GLY A 72 13.47 26.10 7.42
C GLY A 72 12.89 24.68 7.48
N ALA A 73 12.31 24.15 6.41
CA ALA A 73 11.86 22.75 6.35
C ALA A 73 12.93 21.72 6.77
N ALA A 74 14.22 22.00 6.48
CA ALA A 74 15.34 21.16 6.89
C ALA A 74 15.66 21.23 8.40
N SER A 75 15.14 22.22 9.12
CA SER A 75 15.24 22.37 10.57
C SER A 75 13.94 21.96 11.28
N LEU A 76 12.85 21.75 10.54
CA LEU A 76 11.57 21.29 11.06
C LEU A 76 11.58 19.76 11.27
N ASN A 77 10.86 19.34 12.31
CA ASN A 77 10.64 17.93 12.65
C ASN A 77 9.46 17.37 11.86
N LYS A 78 9.31 16.04 11.88
CA LYS A 78 8.23 15.34 11.17
C LYS A 78 6.86 15.96 11.43
N GLU A 79 6.53 16.28 12.68
CA GLU A 79 5.24 16.84 13.07
C GLU A 79 5.01 18.25 12.52
N GLU A 80 6.05 19.08 12.53
CA GLU A 80 5.99 20.44 11.98
C GLU A 80 5.86 20.43 10.46
N LEU A 81 6.65 19.60 9.77
CA LEU A 81 6.53 19.41 8.31
C LEU A 81 5.13 18.91 7.93
N LEU A 82 4.55 18.02 8.74
CA LEU A 82 3.20 17.53 8.56
C LEU A 82 2.16 18.65 8.70
N ALA A 83 2.32 19.50 9.71
CA ALA A 83 1.42 20.61 9.96
C ALA A 83 1.47 21.62 8.80
N VAL A 84 2.67 21.99 8.33
CA VAL A 84 2.84 22.96 7.25
C VAL A 84 2.37 22.41 5.89
N LEU A 85 2.56 21.11 5.62
CA LEU A 85 2.09 20.51 4.35
C LEU A 85 0.58 20.26 4.31
N LYS A 86 -0.09 20.21 5.48
CA LYS A 86 -1.54 20.02 5.61
C LYS A 86 -2.32 21.33 5.63
N GLY A 87 -1.68 22.44 6.04
CA GLY A 87 -2.24 23.79 6.01
C GLY A 87 -2.28 24.37 4.61
#